data_AF-A0A182PCQ0-F1
#
_entry.id   AF-A0A182PCQ0-F1
#
_cell.length_a   1.000
_cell.length_b   1.000
_cell.length_c   1.000
_cell.angle_alpha   90.00
_cell.angle_beta   90.00
_cell.angle_gamma   90.00
#
_symmetry.space_group_name_H-M   'P 1'
#
loop_
_entity.id
_entity.type
_entity.pdbx_description
1 polymer ?
#
loop_
_entity_poly.entity_id
_entity_poly.type
_entity_poly.pdbx_seq_one_letter_code
_entity_poly.pdbx_strand_id
1 'polypeptide(L)'
;MIITTVVLSALFHLSLQTSPPKALDPEQTLYVYKRCFEDHLPWSSSRATYIKSWTVWILEPNDPITHCYVRCALSGLQLYDEKAKSFKSEGIPVQYEAFKTLNGVDAKEVNEYRQAVSSISAGGGSCLEVYNAYIPVHNKFKNVARRLYHGTIDGAAKVYAAMPQTKKRGESFFAFCAKKVWGEDKKKWRKFRSYSLTDSAELKQVVDCVFRGLRYMDESGLKVGEVVRDFNLINKSDLEPEVRSASEPWKALDPEQALYVYKRCYEDHLPSGPSRPTYLKSWNAWKLEPNDPVTQCYAKCVLIGLQLYDENEKAFKIKQKGESYFAYCAKKVWGEDKKKWRKFRSYSLTDSAELKQVVDCVFRGLRYMDESGLKVGEVVRDFNLINKSDLEPEVRSVLASCKGTTAYDYYSCLLNSPVKEDFKKAFDFHELRSADYAFLLRGKVYEGPEKVKEEMKRLNTTVHF
;
A
#
# COMPACT_ATOMS: atom_id res chain seq x y z
N MET A 1 -53.56 17.45 38.87
CA MET A 1 -52.39 16.57 39.06
C MET A 1 -52.36 15.56 37.93
N ILE A 2 -51.85 15.96 36.75
CA ILE A 2 -51.56 15.09 35.61
C ILE A 2 -50.39 15.76 34.90
N ILE A 3 -49.21 15.13 34.88
CA ILE A 3 -48.12 15.48 33.97
C ILE A 3 -47.72 14.18 33.28
N THR A 4 -48.09 14.11 32.01
CA THR A 4 -47.69 13.08 31.04
C THR A 4 -46.31 13.44 30.50
N THR A 5 -45.31 12.57 30.71
CA THR A 5 -43.98 12.70 30.11
C THR A 5 -43.94 11.86 28.83
N VAL A 6 -43.79 12.53 27.68
CA VAL A 6 -43.53 11.90 26.38
C VAL A 6 -42.01 11.75 26.23
N VAL A 7 -41.53 10.51 26.24
CA VAL A 7 -40.14 10.18 25.87
C VAL A 7 -40.10 9.97 24.36
N LEU A 8 -39.51 10.92 23.64
CA LEU A 8 -39.26 10.83 22.21
C LEU A 8 -37.90 10.13 21.99
N SER A 9 -37.93 8.84 21.65
CA SER A 9 -36.75 8.07 21.26
C SER A 9 -36.26 8.53 19.89
N ALA A 10 -35.12 9.23 19.85
CA ALA A 10 -34.40 9.52 18.61
C ALA A 10 -33.69 8.25 18.13
N LEU A 11 -34.34 7.51 17.23
CA LEU A 11 -33.68 6.51 16.38
C LEU A 11 -32.81 7.25 15.36
N PHE A 12 -31.53 7.40 15.68
CA PHE A 12 -30.50 7.69 14.69
C PHE A 12 -30.40 6.48 13.75
N HIS A 13 -31.00 6.58 12.56
CA HIS A 13 -30.64 5.73 11.45
C HIS A 13 -29.19 6.06 11.06
N LEU A 14 -28.25 5.20 11.45
CA LEU A 14 -27.00 5.06 10.73
C LEU A 14 -27.34 4.54 9.33
N SER A 15 -27.51 5.44 8.37
CA SER A 15 -27.39 5.09 6.96
C SER A 15 -25.93 4.66 6.73
N LEU A 16 -25.69 3.35 6.60
CA LEU A 16 -24.49 2.87 5.94
C LEU A 16 -24.48 3.52 4.55
N GLN A 17 -23.56 4.46 4.31
CA GLN A 17 -23.30 4.99 2.99
C GLN A 17 -22.68 3.87 2.15
N THR A 18 -23.52 3.07 1.49
CA THR A 18 -23.05 2.25 0.37
C THR A 18 -22.84 3.18 -0.81
N SER A 19 -21.63 3.21 -1.35
CA SER A 19 -21.32 3.94 -2.59
C SER A 19 -22.34 3.58 -3.67
N PRO A 20 -22.82 4.56 -4.46
CA PRO A 20 -23.81 4.30 -5.50
C PRO A 20 -23.27 3.24 -6.49
N PRO A 21 -24.14 2.34 -7.01
CA PRO A 21 -23.72 1.32 -7.96
C PRO A 21 -23.15 1.96 -9.23
N LYS A 22 -22.07 1.38 -9.76
CA LYS A 22 -21.37 1.88 -10.96
C LYS A 22 -21.45 0.84 -12.07
N ALA A 23 -21.78 1.30 -13.28
CA ALA A 23 -21.81 0.43 -14.45
C ALA A 23 -20.42 -0.15 -14.77
N LEU A 24 -20.40 -1.41 -15.22
CA LEU A 24 -19.22 -2.14 -15.64
C LEU A 24 -19.02 -2.04 -17.15
N ASP A 25 -17.84 -1.60 -17.57
CA ASP A 25 -17.45 -1.60 -18.98
C ASP A 25 -17.10 -3.02 -19.50
N PRO A 26 -16.93 -3.20 -20.82
CA PRO A 26 -16.64 -4.51 -21.40
C PRO A 26 -15.30 -5.13 -20.98
N GLU A 27 -14.33 -4.33 -20.52
CA GLU A 27 -13.07 -4.86 -19.98
C GLU A 27 -13.30 -5.42 -18.59
N GLN A 28 -14.04 -4.69 -17.76
CA GLN A 28 -14.40 -5.12 -16.41
C GLN A 28 -15.23 -6.40 -16.42
N THR A 29 -16.26 -6.52 -17.26
CA THR A 29 -17.06 -7.75 -17.32
C THR A 29 -16.27 -8.92 -17.95
N LEU A 30 -15.45 -8.66 -18.97
CA LEU A 30 -14.58 -9.70 -19.55
C LEU A 30 -13.56 -10.23 -18.53
N TYR A 31 -13.01 -9.36 -17.69
CA TYR A 31 -12.14 -9.76 -16.57
C TYR A 31 -12.89 -10.70 -15.64
N VAL A 32 -14.11 -10.35 -15.21
CA VAL A 32 -14.94 -11.19 -14.32
C VAL A 32 -15.14 -12.59 -14.92
N TYR A 33 -15.57 -12.67 -16.18
CA TYR A 33 -15.79 -13.96 -16.83
C TYR A 33 -14.52 -14.80 -16.85
N LYS A 34 -13.41 -14.23 -17.33
CA LYS A 34 -12.14 -14.95 -17.41
C LYS A 34 -11.63 -15.39 -16.05
N ARG A 35 -11.71 -14.53 -15.04
CA ARG A 35 -11.26 -14.86 -13.70
C ARG A 35 -12.08 -15.99 -13.09
N CYS A 36 -13.40 -15.95 -13.22
CA CYS A 36 -14.25 -17.04 -12.73
C CYS A 36 -14.03 -18.35 -13.50
N PHE A 37 -13.71 -18.30 -14.80
CA PHE A 37 -13.25 -19.47 -15.54
C PHE A 37 -11.93 -20.01 -14.98
N GLU A 38 -10.94 -19.15 -14.73
CA GLU A 38 -9.64 -19.57 -14.19
C GLU A 38 -9.74 -20.21 -12.81
N ASP A 39 -10.56 -19.64 -11.93
CA ASP A 39 -10.65 -20.08 -10.54
C ASP A 39 -11.53 -21.32 -10.34
N HIS A 40 -12.49 -21.59 -11.25
CA HIS A 40 -13.46 -22.67 -11.09
C HIS A 40 -13.43 -23.76 -12.17
N LEU A 41 -12.79 -23.55 -13.32
CA LEU A 41 -12.68 -24.64 -14.29
C LEU A 41 -11.79 -25.76 -13.74
N PRO A 42 -12.23 -27.03 -13.80
CA PRO A 42 -11.41 -28.14 -13.35
C PRO A 42 -10.20 -28.33 -14.28
N TRP A 43 -9.14 -28.93 -13.72
CA TRP A 43 -7.93 -29.32 -14.44
C TRP A 43 -8.00 -30.74 -15.02
N SER A 44 -9.13 -31.43 -14.86
CA SER A 44 -9.37 -32.79 -15.33
C SER A 44 -9.95 -32.83 -16.75
N SER A 45 -10.19 -34.05 -17.26
CA SER A 45 -10.80 -34.30 -18.57
C SER A 45 -12.19 -33.67 -18.74
N SER A 46 -12.91 -33.37 -17.66
CA SER A 46 -14.24 -32.73 -17.72
C SER A 46 -14.18 -31.24 -18.10
N ARG A 47 -12.99 -30.61 -18.09
CA ARG A 47 -12.78 -29.18 -18.41
C ARG A 47 -13.44 -28.75 -19.71
N ALA A 48 -13.33 -29.56 -20.76
CA ALA A 48 -13.90 -29.26 -22.08
C ALA A 48 -15.43 -29.14 -22.05
N THR A 49 -16.09 -29.95 -21.21
CA THR A 49 -17.55 -29.93 -21.02
C THR A 49 -18.02 -28.60 -20.44
N TYR A 50 -17.38 -28.12 -19.36
CA TYR A 50 -17.71 -26.83 -18.74
C TYR A 50 -17.46 -25.66 -19.69
N ILE A 51 -16.32 -25.65 -20.40
CA ILE A 51 -16.02 -24.60 -21.40
C ILE A 51 -17.11 -24.54 -22.47
N LYS A 52 -17.52 -25.70 -23.00
CA LYS A 52 -18.55 -25.79 -24.04
C LYS A 52 -19.89 -25.21 -23.57
N SER A 53 -20.28 -25.45 -22.31
CA SER A 53 -21.55 -24.95 -21.75
C SER A 53 -21.47 -23.48 -21.32
N TRP A 54 -20.48 -23.12 -20.51
CA TRP A 54 -20.41 -21.80 -19.89
C TRP A 54 -20.14 -20.68 -20.90
N THR A 55 -19.37 -20.94 -21.97
CA THR A 55 -19.08 -19.92 -23.01
C THR A 55 -20.33 -19.51 -23.80
N VAL A 56 -21.32 -20.39 -23.90
CA VAL A 56 -22.64 -20.09 -24.49
C VAL A 56 -23.70 -19.77 -23.43
N TRP A 57 -23.26 -19.50 -22.20
CA TRP A 57 -24.09 -19.13 -21.05
C TRP A 57 -25.14 -20.20 -20.73
N ILE A 58 -24.79 -21.48 -20.85
CA ILE A 58 -25.54 -22.59 -20.30
C ILE A 58 -24.89 -22.93 -18.95
N LEU A 59 -25.63 -22.76 -17.86
CA LEU A 59 -25.12 -22.96 -16.50
C LEU A 59 -25.26 -24.43 -16.09
N GLU A 60 -24.57 -25.28 -16.83
CA GLU A 60 -24.54 -26.73 -16.64
C GLU A 60 -23.11 -27.26 -16.66
N PRO A 61 -22.85 -28.44 -16.06
CA PRO A 61 -23.78 -29.31 -15.31
C PRO A 61 -24.22 -28.73 -13.95
N ASN A 62 -25.36 -29.20 -13.42
CA ASN A 62 -25.86 -28.82 -12.10
C ASN A 62 -25.05 -29.52 -10.99
N ASP A 63 -23.88 -28.96 -10.68
CA ASP A 63 -22.93 -29.52 -9.74
C ASP A 63 -22.19 -28.41 -8.95
N PRO A 64 -21.45 -28.77 -7.87
CA PRO A 64 -20.75 -27.77 -7.06
C PRO A 64 -19.77 -26.87 -7.82
N ILE A 65 -19.19 -27.36 -8.92
CA ILE A 65 -18.26 -26.60 -9.75
C ILE A 65 -18.99 -25.45 -10.44
N THR A 66 -20.10 -25.74 -11.12
CA THR A 66 -20.93 -24.73 -11.77
C THR A 66 -21.59 -23.81 -10.74
N HIS A 67 -22.01 -24.34 -9.59
CA HIS A 67 -22.61 -23.52 -8.52
C HIS A 67 -21.67 -22.40 -8.08
N CYS A 68 -20.40 -22.74 -7.83
CA CYS A 68 -19.42 -21.73 -7.39
C CYS A 68 -18.97 -20.82 -8.54
N TYR A 69 -18.88 -21.31 -9.78
CA TYR A 69 -18.68 -20.46 -10.95
C TYR A 69 -19.78 -19.39 -11.09
N VAL A 70 -21.05 -19.79 -10.92
CA VAL A 70 -22.20 -18.87 -10.99
C VAL A 70 -22.13 -17.82 -9.88
N ARG A 71 -21.86 -18.24 -8.65
CA ARG A 71 -21.67 -17.29 -7.54
C ARG A 71 -20.53 -16.31 -7.84
N CYS A 72 -19.37 -16.80 -8.31
CA CYS A 72 -18.24 -15.93 -8.69
C CYS A 72 -18.64 -14.89 -9.74
N ALA A 73 -19.32 -15.31 -10.81
CA ALA A 73 -19.73 -14.41 -11.88
C ALA A 73 -20.73 -13.37 -11.38
N LEU A 74 -21.71 -13.76 -10.56
CA LEU A 74 -22.69 -12.83 -9.99
C LEU A 74 -22.05 -11.82 -9.04
N SER A 75 -21.12 -12.27 -8.19
CA SER A 75 -20.35 -11.38 -7.32
C SER A 75 -19.54 -10.38 -8.13
N GLY A 76 -18.80 -10.84 -9.14
CA GLY A 76 -17.97 -9.98 -9.99
C GLY A 76 -18.78 -8.99 -10.84
N LEU A 77 -19.97 -9.39 -11.30
CA LEU A 77 -20.90 -8.52 -12.02
C LEU A 77 -21.71 -7.59 -11.10
N GLN A 78 -21.46 -7.61 -9.79
CA GLN A 78 -22.18 -6.82 -8.78
C GLN A 78 -23.68 -7.12 -8.72
N LEU A 79 -24.09 -8.33 -9.13
CA LEU A 79 -25.47 -8.84 -9.03
C LEU A 79 -25.71 -9.58 -7.71
N TYR A 80 -24.65 -9.97 -7.01
CA TYR A 80 -24.68 -10.57 -5.68
C TYR A 80 -23.62 -9.92 -4.80
N ASP A 81 -23.99 -9.55 -3.58
CA ASP A 81 -23.08 -9.01 -2.57
C ASP A 81 -22.73 -10.11 -1.58
N GLU A 82 -21.46 -10.49 -1.53
CA GLU A 82 -21.01 -11.57 -0.65
C GLU A 82 -21.06 -11.22 0.83
N LYS A 83 -20.87 -9.94 1.19
CA LYS A 83 -20.90 -9.48 2.58
C LYS A 83 -22.33 -9.42 3.08
N ALA A 84 -23.21 -8.81 2.28
CA ALA A 84 -24.62 -8.69 2.60
C ALA A 84 -25.41 -9.97 2.29
N LYS A 85 -24.79 -10.97 1.66
CA LYS A 85 -25.39 -12.24 1.23
C LYS A 85 -26.73 -12.05 0.50
N SER A 86 -26.79 -11.06 -0.39
CA SER A 86 -28.03 -10.65 -1.04
C SER A 86 -27.81 -10.29 -2.50
N PHE A 87 -28.83 -10.58 -3.33
CA PHE A 87 -28.87 -10.10 -4.70
C PHE A 87 -29.07 -8.59 -4.75
N LYS A 88 -28.42 -7.93 -5.72
CA LYS A 88 -28.46 -6.49 -5.91
C LYS A 88 -29.11 -6.18 -7.24
N SER A 89 -30.36 -5.71 -7.19
CA SER A 89 -31.15 -5.39 -8.38
C SER A 89 -30.95 -3.96 -8.86
N GLU A 90 -30.47 -3.08 -7.96
CA GLU A 90 -30.44 -1.63 -8.12
C GLU A 90 -29.40 -1.20 -9.15
N GLY A 91 -28.36 -2.01 -9.37
CA GLY A 91 -27.33 -1.79 -10.39
C GLY A 91 -27.78 -2.10 -11.82
N ILE A 92 -28.85 -2.88 -12.01
CA ILE A 92 -29.29 -3.32 -13.34
C ILE A 92 -29.73 -2.13 -14.22
N PRO A 93 -30.58 -1.19 -13.74
CA PRO A 93 -30.89 0.02 -14.49
C PRO A 93 -29.66 0.90 -14.76
N VAL A 94 -28.72 1.00 -13.81
CA VAL A 94 -27.49 1.78 -13.98
C VAL A 94 -26.61 1.20 -15.10
N GLN A 95 -26.47 -0.13 -15.13
CA GLN A 95 -25.77 -0.84 -16.20
C GLN A 95 -26.45 -0.61 -17.55
N TYR A 96 -27.78 -0.67 -17.61
CA TYR A 96 -28.54 -0.40 -18.83
C TYR A 96 -28.31 1.02 -19.33
N GLU A 97 -28.54 2.03 -18.47
CA GLU A 97 -28.48 3.43 -18.85
C GLU A 97 -27.10 3.85 -19.38
N ALA A 98 -26.03 3.30 -18.82
CA ALA A 98 -24.66 3.57 -19.28
C ALA A 98 -24.39 3.13 -20.73
N PHE A 99 -25.12 2.12 -21.23
CA PHE A 99 -24.84 1.49 -22.54
C PHE A 99 -26.08 1.30 -23.43
N LYS A 100 -27.23 1.90 -23.10
CA LYS A 100 -28.53 1.64 -23.76
C LYS A 100 -28.54 1.91 -25.26
N THR A 101 -27.72 2.85 -25.74
CA THR A 101 -27.59 3.16 -27.18
C THR A 101 -26.79 2.12 -27.95
N LEU A 102 -26.09 1.22 -27.26
CA LEU A 102 -25.15 0.25 -27.84
C LEU A 102 -25.57 -1.21 -27.60
N ASN A 103 -26.29 -1.49 -26.52
CA ASN A 103 -26.63 -2.86 -26.09
C ASN A 103 -27.88 -3.44 -26.79
N GLY A 104 -28.76 -2.60 -27.34
CA GLY A 104 -29.97 -3.02 -28.05
C GLY A 104 -30.95 -3.84 -27.19
N VAL A 105 -31.05 -3.51 -25.90
CA VAL A 105 -31.99 -4.13 -24.95
C VAL A 105 -33.18 -3.20 -24.72
N ASP A 106 -34.40 -3.74 -24.68
CA ASP A 106 -35.59 -2.96 -24.40
C ASP A 106 -35.73 -2.62 -22.90
N ALA A 107 -36.16 -1.40 -22.58
CA ALA A 107 -36.28 -0.94 -21.21
C ALA A 107 -37.29 -1.76 -20.38
N LYS A 108 -38.34 -2.31 -21.02
CA LYS A 108 -39.30 -3.21 -20.37
C LYS A 108 -38.63 -4.51 -19.96
N GLU A 109 -37.83 -5.13 -20.86
CA GLU A 109 -37.08 -6.35 -20.56
C GLU A 109 -36.09 -6.14 -19.41
N VAL A 110 -35.43 -4.97 -19.36
CA VAL A 110 -34.53 -4.58 -18.27
C VAL A 110 -35.28 -4.51 -16.94
N ASN A 111 -36.45 -3.87 -16.92
CA ASN A 111 -37.26 -3.75 -15.71
C ASN A 111 -37.80 -5.10 -15.24
N GLU A 112 -38.23 -5.97 -16.15
CA GLU A 112 -38.64 -7.34 -15.83
C GLU A 112 -37.47 -8.17 -15.26
N TYR A 113 -36.28 -8.04 -15.82
CA TYR A 113 -35.08 -8.70 -15.30
C TYR A 113 -34.70 -8.18 -13.90
N ARG A 114 -34.73 -6.85 -13.70
CA ARG A 114 -34.53 -6.24 -12.39
C ARG A 114 -35.51 -6.78 -11.35
N GLN A 115 -36.81 -6.80 -11.68
CA GLN A 115 -37.84 -7.31 -10.79
C GLN A 115 -37.60 -8.78 -10.43
N ALA A 116 -37.24 -9.62 -11.40
CA ALA A 116 -36.91 -11.01 -11.16
C ALA A 116 -35.72 -11.16 -10.19
N VAL A 117 -34.64 -10.40 -10.38
CA VAL A 117 -33.48 -10.40 -9.47
C VAL A 117 -33.84 -9.86 -8.08
N SER A 118 -34.71 -8.86 -7.98
CA SER A 118 -35.17 -8.34 -6.68
C SER A 118 -36.04 -9.31 -5.89
N SER A 119 -36.65 -10.29 -6.58
CA SER A 119 -37.59 -11.24 -5.97
C SER A 119 -36.94 -12.51 -5.42
N ILE A 120 -35.66 -12.74 -5.72
CA ILE A 120 -34.94 -13.94 -5.30
C ILE A 120 -34.12 -13.70 -4.03
N SER A 121 -33.97 -14.73 -3.21
CA SER A 121 -33.18 -14.70 -1.96
C SER A 121 -32.07 -15.74 -2.02
N ALA A 122 -30.89 -15.38 -1.53
CA ALA A 122 -29.71 -16.26 -1.52
C ALA A 122 -29.63 -17.19 -0.30
N GLY A 123 -30.63 -17.17 0.59
CA GLY A 123 -30.60 -17.97 1.83
C GLY A 123 -29.35 -17.69 2.66
N GLY A 124 -28.56 -18.74 2.95
CA GLY A 124 -27.29 -18.66 3.66
C GLY A 124 -26.11 -18.12 2.83
N GLY A 125 -26.28 -17.98 1.51
CA GLY A 125 -25.28 -17.46 0.58
C GLY A 125 -24.24 -18.49 0.09
N SER A 126 -24.50 -19.79 0.28
CA SER A 126 -23.65 -20.85 -0.29
C SER A 126 -23.72 -20.87 -1.82
N CYS A 127 -22.73 -21.48 -2.49
CA CYS A 127 -22.72 -21.59 -3.95
C CYS A 127 -24.03 -22.22 -4.49
N LEU A 128 -24.50 -23.29 -3.84
CA LEU A 128 -25.72 -24.00 -4.21
C LEU A 128 -26.96 -23.12 -4.05
N GLU A 129 -27.10 -22.40 -2.93
CA GLU A 129 -28.25 -21.53 -2.68
C GLU A 129 -28.31 -20.37 -3.69
N VAL A 130 -27.18 -19.72 -3.94
CA VAL A 130 -27.08 -18.64 -4.96
C VAL A 130 -27.42 -19.18 -6.35
N TYR A 131 -26.90 -20.35 -6.71
CA TYR A 131 -27.20 -21.01 -7.99
C TYR A 131 -28.69 -21.33 -8.13
N ASN A 132 -29.28 -22.00 -7.14
CA ASN A 132 -30.68 -22.40 -7.16
C ASN A 132 -31.63 -21.19 -7.23
N ALA A 133 -31.29 -20.11 -6.53
CA ALA A 133 -32.05 -18.86 -6.57
C ALA A 133 -31.96 -18.19 -7.95
N TYR A 134 -30.79 -18.16 -8.58
CA TYR A 134 -30.57 -17.42 -9.82
C TYR A 134 -30.91 -18.21 -11.09
N ILE A 135 -30.84 -19.55 -11.10
CA ILE A 135 -31.01 -20.35 -12.31
C ILE A 135 -32.34 -20.11 -13.05
N PRO A 136 -33.52 -19.92 -12.38
CA PRO A 136 -34.76 -19.63 -13.09
C PRO A 136 -34.73 -18.25 -13.75
N VAL A 137 -34.11 -17.27 -13.08
CA VAL A 137 -33.91 -15.91 -13.61
C VAL A 137 -32.98 -15.95 -14.81
N HIS A 138 -31.87 -16.67 -14.72
CA HIS A 138 -30.93 -16.86 -15.83
C HIS A 138 -31.62 -17.48 -17.05
N ASN A 139 -32.36 -18.57 -16.87
CA ASN A 139 -33.01 -19.25 -17.99
C ASN A 139 -34.00 -18.35 -18.72
N LYS A 140 -34.72 -17.48 -18.00
CA LYS A 140 -35.65 -16.51 -18.58
C LYS A 140 -34.94 -15.31 -19.23
N PHE A 141 -33.90 -14.76 -18.59
CA PHE A 141 -33.30 -13.47 -18.96
C PHE A 141 -31.87 -13.58 -19.51
N LYS A 142 -31.37 -14.77 -19.83
CA LYS A 142 -30.00 -15.01 -20.34
C LYS A 142 -29.59 -14.04 -21.43
N ASN A 143 -30.44 -13.82 -22.44
CA ASN A 143 -30.08 -12.93 -23.56
C ASN A 143 -30.04 -11.45 -23.14
N VAL A 144 -30.94 -11.03 -22.24
CA VAL A 144 -30.94 -9.68 -21.65
C VAL A 144 -29.67 -9.46 -20.84
N ALA A 145 -29.37 -10.38 -19.92
CA ALA A 145 -28.16 -10.33 -19.09
C ALA A 145 -26.87 -10.31 -19.94
N ARG A 146 -26.80 -11.15 -21.00
CA ARG A 146 -25.68 -11.17 -21.94
C ARG A 146 -25.45 -9.84 -22.64
N ARG A 147 -26.50 -9.13 -23.04
CA ARG A 147 -26.38 -7.84 -23.70
C ARG A 147 -26.03 -6.72 -22.72
N LEU A 148 -26.63 -6.73 -21.53
CA LEU A 148 -26.36 -5.74 -20.48
C LEU A 148 -24.91 -5.81 -19.95
N TYR A 149 -24.38 -7.01 -19.77
CA TYR A 149 -23.05 -7.23 -19.18
C TYR A 149 -21.98 -7.62 -20.20
N HIS A 150 -22.16 -7.23 -21.48
CA HIS A 150 -21.16 -7.39 -22.55
C HIS A 150 -20.72 -8.86 -22.80
N GLY A 151 -21.60 -9.83 -22.57
CA GLY A 151 -21.41 -11.26 -22.79
C GLY A 151 -21.62 -11.73 -24.24
N THR A 152 -21.71 -10.80 -25.20
CA THR A 152 -21.77 -11.08 -26.64
C THR A 152 -20.57 -10.44 -27.35
N ILE A 153 -19.99 -11.14 -28.33
CA ILE A 153 -18.81 -10.65 -29.06
C ILE A 153 -19.14 -9.33 -29.78
N ASP A 154 -20.24 -9.30 -30.52
CA ASP A 154 -20.64 -8.13 -31.31
C ASP A 154 -21.05 -6.93 -30.43
N GLY A 155 -21.79 -7.19 -29.34
CA GLY A 155 -22.19 -6.14 -28.40
C GLY A 155 -20.99 -5.52 -27.70
N ALA A 156 -20.08 -6.33 -27.18
CA ALA A 156 -18.85 -5.83 -26.56
C ALA A 156 -17.99 -5.05 -27.56
N ALA A 157 -17.87 -5.53 -28.81
CA ALA A 157 -17.10 -4.84 -29.86
C ALA A 157 -17.65 -3.43 -30.16
N LYS A 158 -18.97 -3.25 -30.21
CA LYS A 158 -19.61 -1.93 -30.37
C LYS A 158 -19.24 -0.99 -29.23
N VAL A 159 -19.26 -1.48 -27.98
CA VAL A 159 -18.90 -0.66 -26.81
C VAL A 159 -17.41 -0.33 -26.79
N TYR A 160 -16.52 -1.27 -27.12
CA TYR A 160 -15.09 -0.99 -27.29
C TYR A 160 -14.81 0.04 -28.39
N ALA A 161 -15.59 0.07 -29.46
CA ALA A 161 -15.46 1.06 -30.52
C ALA A 161 -15.90 2.46 -30.07
N ALA A 162 -16.94 2.55 -29.24
CA ALA A 162 -17.45 3.80 -28.69
C ALA A 162 -16.64 4.35 -27.50
N MET A 163 -15.79 3.53 -26.87
CA MET A 163 -15.00 3.89 -25.69
C MET A 163 -13.49 3.78 -25.96
N PRO A 164 -12.87 4.73 -26.69
CA PRO A 164 -11.45 4.70 -26.98
C PRO A 164 -10.56 4.77 -25.73
N GLN A 165 -11.09 5.29 -24.62
CA GLN A 165 -10.44 5.35 -23.32
C GLN A 165 -10.43 4.02 -22.53
N THR A 166 -11.03 2.95 -23.05
CA THR A 166 -11.01 1.62 -22.42
C THR A 166 -9.95 0.73 -23.08
N LYS A 167 -9.21 -0.04 -22.28
CA LYS A 167 -8.18 -0.96 -22.77
C LYS A 167 -8.79 -1.96 -23.77
N LYS A 168 -8.26 -2.00 -24.99
CA LYS A 168 -8.81 -2.88 -26.04
C LYS A 168 -8.37 -4.33 -25.88
N ARG A 169 -9.08 -5.26 -26.53
CA ARG A 169 -8.63 -6.66 -26.65
C ARG A 169 -7.31 -6.70 -27.45
N GLY A 170 -6.36 -7.51 -27.00
CA GLY A 170 -5.01 -7.61 -27.59
C GLY A 170 -3.99 -6.57 -27.07
N GLU A 171 -4.46 -5.52 -26.40
CA GLU A 171 -3.60 -4.53 -25.73
C GLU A 171 -3.37 -4.94 -24.27
N SER A 172 -2.12 -4.89 -23.79
CA SER A 172 -1.79 -5.14 -22.38
C SER A 172 -2.07 -3.90 -21.52
N PHE A 173 -2.33 -4.08 -20.23
CA PHE A 173 -2.49 -2.95 -19.31
C PHE A 173 -1.22 -2.07 -19.26
N PHE A 174 -0.04 -2.68 -19.35
CA PHE A 174 1.23 -1.93 -19.44
C PHE A 174 1.24 -0.98 -20.65
N ALA A 175 0.83 -1.46 -21.82
CA ALA A 175 0.78 -0.66 -23.03
C ALA A 175 -0.29 0.43 -22.97
N PHE A 176 -1.50 0.06 -22.55
CA PHE A 176 -2.63 0.98 -22.42
C PHE A 176 -2.33 2.12 -21.44
N CYS A 177 -1.85 1.80 -20.23
CA CYS A 177 -1.53 2.78 -19.21
C CYS A 177 -0.35 3.68 -19.62
N ALA A 178 0.71 3.10 -20.20
CA ALA A 178 1.84 3.89 -20.70
C ALA A 178 1.42 4.82 -21.84
N LYS A 179 0.57 4.36 -22.78
CA LYS A 179 0.04 5.19 -23.87
C LYS A 179 -0.82 6.34 -23.34
N LYS A 180 -1.64 6.10 -22.32
CA LYS A 180 -2.50 7.12 -21.71
C LYS A 180 -1.71 8.26 -21.09
N VAL A 181 -0.55 7.97 -20.50
CA VAL A 181 0.26 8.97 -19.77
C VAL A 181 1.38 9.56 -20.64
N TRP A 182 2.03 8.75 -21.48
CA TRP A 182 3.21 9.16 -22.25
C TRP A 182 3.01 9.16 -23.77
N GLY A 183 1.85 8.78 -24.28
CA GLY A 183 1.63 8.61 -25.71
C GLY A 183 2.64 7.62 -26.32
N GLU A 184 3.28 8.03 -27.41
CA GLU A 184 4.25 7.21 -28.16
C GLU A 184 5.72 7.43 -27.77
N ASP A 185 6.01 7.99 -26.59
CA ASP A 185 7.40 8.19 -26.13
C ASP A 185 8.12 6.85 -25.85
N LYS A 186 8.77 6.32 -26.89
CA LYS A 186 9.50 5.04 -26.85
C LYS A 186 10.61 5.00 -25.79
N LYS A 187 11.20 6.15 -25.41
CA LYS A 187 12.26 6.19 -24.38
C LYS A 187 11.68 5.93 -22.99
N LYS A 188 10.56 6.57 -22.65
CA LYS A 188 9.87 6.34 -21.37
C LYS A 188 9.34 4.92 -21.28
N TRP A 189 8.76 4.40 -22.36
CA TRP A 189 8.33 3.00 -22.45
C TRP A 189 9.46 2.00 -22.19
N ARG A 190 10.64 2.21 -22.80
CA ARG A 190 11.79 1.32 -22.61
C ARG A 190 12.26 1.31 -21.14
N LYS A 191 12.35 2.49 -20.51
CA LYS A 191 12.73 2.61 -19.10
C LYS A 191 11.72 1.93 -18.16
N PHE A 192 10.43 2.11 -18.43
CA PHE A 192 9.38 1.46 -17.66
C PHE A 192 9.44 -0.06 -17.78
N ARG A 193 9.58 -0.59 -19.00
CA ARG A 193 9.67 -2.03 -19.24
C ARG A 193 11.00 -2.65 -18.76
N SER A 194 12.03 -1.84 -18.54
CA SER A 194 13.28 -2.25 -17.90
C SER A 194 13.25 -2.09 -16.37
N TYR A 195 12.08 -1.84 -15.77
CA TYR A 195 11.89 -1.67 -14.32
C TYR A 195 12.74 -0.54 -13.70
N SER A 196 13.10 0.48 -14.50
CA SER A 196 13.81 1.65 -13.98
C SER A 196 12.87 2.50 -13.15
N LEU A 197 13.06 2.49 -11.83
CA LEU A 197 12.28 3.29 -10.90
C LEU A 197 12.69 4.75 -10.98
N THR A 198 11.74 5.62 -11.31
CA THR A 198 11.89 7.07 -11.25
C THR A 198 10.78 7.61 -10.36
N ASP A 199 11.03 8.61 -9.52
CA ASP A 199 9.97 9.21 -8.70
C ASP A 199 9.08 10.19 -9.49
N SER A 200 9.00 10.01 -10.82
CA SER A 200 8.17 10.86 -11.67
C SER A 200 6.70 10.63 -11.38
N ALA A 201 5.94 11.72 -11.29
CA ALA A 201 4.49 11.67 -11.11
C ALA A 201 3.83 10.85 -12.21
N GLU A 202 4.35 10.93 -13.44
CA GLU A 202 3.86 10.16 -14.56
C GLU A 202 4.11 8.66 -14.40
N LEU A 203 5.29 8.23 -13.90
CA LEU A 203 5.51 6.80 -13.62
C LEU A 203 4.55 6.30 -12.52
N LYS A 204 4.33 7.09 -11.47
CA LYS A 204 3.34 6.74 -10.42
C LYS A 204 1.94 6.56 -11.01
N GLN A 205 1.52 7.43 -11.92
CA GLN A 205 0.23 7.31 -12.63
C GLN A 205 0.17 6.06 -13.51
N VAL A 206 1.23 5.73 -14.24
CA VAL A 206 1.28 4.50 -15.05
C VAL A 206 1.21 3.27 -14.16
N VAL A 207 1.97 3.23 -13.05
CA VAL A 207 1.99 2.11 -12.11
C VAL A 207 0.65 1.94 -11.41
N ASP A 208 0.01 3.02 -10.92
CA ASP A 208 -1.33 2.96 -10.34
C ASP A 208 -2.36 2.42 -11.35
N CYS A 209 -2.33 2.92 -12.59
CA CYS A 209 -3.19 2.41 -13.67
C CYS A 209 -2.96 0.92 -13.93
N VAL A 210 -1.69 0.46 -13.99
CA VAL A 210 -1.36 -0.94 -14.22
C VAL A 210 -1.81 -1.81 -13.04
N PHE A 211 -1.55 -1.39 -11.80
CA PHE A 211 -1.92 -2.15 -10.60
C PHE A 211 -3.44 -2.30 -10.48
N ARG A 212 -4.19 -1.25 -10.79
CA ARG A 212 -5.66 -1.31 -10.87
C ARG A 212 -6.13 -2.20 -12.01
N GLY A 213 -5.49 -2.11 -13.17
CA GLY A 213 -5.76 -2.97 -14.32
C GLY A 213 -5.47 -4.45 -14.07
N LEU A 214 -4.42 -4.77 -13.32
CA LEU A 214 -4.11 -6.15 -12.91
C LEU A 214 -4.86 -6.58 -11.66
N ARG A 215 -5.71 -5.71 -11.10
CA ARG A 215 -6.49 -5.93 -9.87
C ARG A 215 -5.63 -6.16 -8.62
N TYR A 216 -4.35 -5.84 -8.67
CA TYR A 216 -3.49 -5.78 -7.49
C TYR A 216 -3.94 -4.71 -6.51
N MET A 217 -4.66 -3.68 -6.96
CA MET A 217 -5.18 -2.63 -6.11
C MET A 217 -6.57 -2.17 -6.60
N ASP A 218 -7.46 -1.84 -5.67
CA ASP A 218 -8.72 -1.17 -5.97
C ASP A 218 -8.92 0.06 -5.06
N GLU A 219 -10.16 0.54 -4.91
CA GLU A 219 -10.49 1.67 -4.03
C GLU A 219 -10.28 1.34 -2.53
N SER A 220 -10.32 0.06 -2.16
CA SER A 220 -10.06 -0.40 -0.80
C SER A 220 -8.57 -0.68 -0.52
N GLY A 221 -7.71 -0.49 -1.52
CA GLY A 221 -6.26 -0.64 -1.39
C GLY A 221 -5.71 -1.93 -2.01
N LEU A 222 -4.52 -2.32 -1.56
CA LEU A 222 -3.74 -3.43 -2.12
C LEU A 222 -4.40 -4.79 -1.84
N LYS A 223 -4.43 -5.65 -2.86
CA LYS A 223 -4.91 -7.03 -2.84
C LYS A 223 -3.72 -7.97 -2.88
N VAL A 224 -3.12 -8.21 -1.72
CA VAL A 224 -1.92 -9.06 -1.59
C VAL A 224 -2.15 -10.45 -2.20
N GLY A 225 -3.36 -11.02 -2.05
CA GLY A 225 -3.71 -12.30 -2.66
C GLY A 225 -3.60 -12.33 -4.19
N GLU A 226 -3.84 -11.21 -4.87
CA GLU A 226 -3.71 -11.10 -6.33
C GLU A 226 -2.24 -11.09 -6.76
N VAL A 227 -1.37 -10.44 -5.99
CA VAL A 227 0.08 -10.45 -6.23
C VAL A 227 0.64 -11.86 -5.99
N VAL A 228 0.27 -12.49 -4.87
CA VAL A 228 0.65 -13.88 -4.55
C VAL A 228 0.21 -14.84 -5.65
N ARG A 229 -1.01 -14.67 -6.18
CA ARG A 229 -1.52 -15.49 -7.29
C ARG A 229 -0.59 -15.47 -8.49
N ASP A 230 -0.07 -14.31 -8.87
CA ASP A 230 0.82 -14.20 -10.03
C ASP A 230 2.18 -14.87 -9.81
N PHE A 231 2.68 -14.94 -8.56
CA PHE A 231 3.84 -15.76 -8.21
C PHE A 231 3.52 -17.27 -8.29
N ASN A 232 2.33 -17.67 -7.83
CA ASN A 232 1.88 -19.06 -7.95
C ASN A 232 1.79 -19.51 -9.42
N LEU A 233 1.32 -18.63 -10.32
CA LEU A 233 1.21 -18.91 -11.75
C LEU A 233 2.57 -19.14 -12.44
N ILE A 234 3.68 -18.68 -11.86
CA ILE A 234 5.04 -18.94 -12.34
C ILE A 234 5.76 -20.03 -11.54
N ASN A 235 5.01 -20.88 -10.82
CA ASN A 235 5.52 -21.95 -9.96
C ASN A 235 6.46 -21.45 -8.85
N LYS A 236 6.15 -20.29 -8.27
CA LYS A 236 6.89 -19.67 -7.16
C LYS A 236 6.04 -19.51 -5.90
N SER A 237 5.23 -20.52 -5.60
CA SER A 237 4.39 -20.54 -4.39
C SER A 237 5.17 -20.62 -3.10
N ASP A 238 6.43 -21.06 -3.16
CA ASP A 238 7.38 -21.01 -2.06
C ASP A 238 7.68 -19.58 -1.60
N LEU A 239 7.50 -18.57 -2.46
CA LEU A 239 7.74 -17.15 -2.16
C LEU A 239 6.52 -16.41 -1.58
N GLU A 240 5.41 -17.10 -1.32
CA GLU A 240 4.21 -16.47 -0.75
C GLU A 240 4.50 -15.71 0.57
N PRO A 241 5.24 -16.26 1.54
CA PRO A 241 5.56 -15.54 2.78
C PRO A 241 6.29 -14.22 2.53
N GLU A 242 7.27 -14.21 1.62
CA GLU A 242 8.07 -13.05 1.25
C GLU A 242 7.23 -11.99 0.55
N VAL A 243 6.37 -12.40 -0.38
CA VAL A 243 5.45 -11.48 -1.08
C VAL A 243 4.47 -10.85 -0.10
N ARG A 244 3.94 -11.62 0.86
CA ARG A 244 3.05 -11.10 1.90
C ARG A 244 3.78 -10.11 2.81
N SER A 245 4.97 -10.48 3.29
CA SER A 245 5.79 -9.60 4.13
C SER A 245 6.15 -8.29 3.43
N ALA A 246 6.52 -8.34 2.14
CA ALA A 246 6.84 -7.15 1.36
C ALA A 246 5.62 -6.26 1.04
N SER A 247 4.41 -6.83 1.12
CA SER A 247 3.14 -6.14 0.83
C SER A 247 2.48 -5.56 2.08
N GLU A 248 2.97 -5.90 3.28
CA GLU A 248 2.56 -5.24 4.51
C GLU A 248 3.06 -3.79 4.47
N PRO A 249 2.20 -2.80 4.77
CA PRO A 249 2.70 -1.47 5.11
C PRO A 249 3.74 -1.65 6.22
N TRP A 250 4.83 -0.88 6.21
CA TRP A 250 5.69 -0.75 7.39
C TRP A 250 4.79 -0.41 8.59
N LYS A 251 4.42 -1.42 9.37
CA LYS A 251 3.65 -1.28 10.60
C LYS A 251 4.66 -1.36 11.72
N ALA A 252 4.75 -0.30 12.50
CA ALA A 252 5.30 -0.42 13.84
C ALA A 252 4.55 -1.57 14.54
N LEU A 253 5.28 -2.53 15.09
CA LEU A 253 4.68 -3.60 15.88
C LEU A 253 3.88 -2.95 17.01
N ASP A 254 2.61 -3.32 17.14
CA ASP A 254 1.86 -2.94 18.33
C ASP A 254 2.46 -3.65 19.57
N PRO A 255 2.18 -3.16 20.79
CA PRO A 255 2.76 -3.74 22.00
C PRO A 255 2.48 -5.24 22.18
N GLU A 256 1.36 -5.75 21.67
CA GLU A 256 0.98 -7.16 21.78
C GLU A 256 1.78 -8.03 20.79
N GLN A 257 1.97 -7.54 19.57
CA GLN A 257 2.84 -8.17 18.58
C GLN A 257 4.30 -8.18 19.01
N ALA A 258 4.79 -7.08 19.59
CA ALA A 258 6.13 -7.04 20.16
C ALA A 258 6.26 -8.06 21.30
N LEU A 259 5.29 -8.11 22.22
CA LEU A 259 5.24 -9.09 23.31
C LEU A 259 5.19 -10.53 22.80
N TYR A 260 4.46 -10.79 21.72
CA TYR A 260 4.41 -12.10 21.07
C TYR A 260 5.79 -12.52 20.53
N VAL A 261 6.52 -11.61 19.88
CA VAL A 261 7.90 -11.87 19.42
C VAL A 261 8.80 -12.27 20.59
N TYR A 262 8.76 -11.52 21.71
CA TYR A 262 9.54 -11.90 22.88
C TYR A 262 9.17 -13.29 23.39
N LYS A 263 7.88 -13.56 23.58
CA LYS A 263 7.38 -14.86 24.09
C LYS A 263 7.74 -16.03 23.18
N ARG A 264 7.63 -15.86 21.86
CA ARG A 264 8.00 -16.89 20.90
C ARG A 264 9.50 -17.19 20.93
N CYS A 265 10.33 -16.15 20.95
CA CYS A 265 11.78 -16.34 21.07
C CYS A 265 12.19 -16.95 22.43
N TYR A 266 11.44 -16.68 23.49
CA TYR A 266 11.57 -17.42 24.76
C TYR A 266 11.29 -18.90 24.57
N GLU A 267 10.17 -19.26 23.96
CA GLU A 267 9.79 -20.66 23.76
C GLU A 267 10.82 -21.42 22.91
N ASP A 268 11.33 -20.78 21.85
CA ASP A 268 12.25 -21.39 20.89
C ASP A 268 13.68 -21.54 21.45
N HIS A 269 14.13 -20.66 22.34
CA HIS A 269 15.54 -20.59 22.76
C HIS A 269 15.79 -20.76 24.26
N LEU A 270 14.77 -20.78 25.12
CA LEU A 270 14.96 -20.96 26.55
C LEU A 270 15.33 -22.41 26.88
N PRO A 271 16.53 -22.69 27.42
CA PRO A 271 16.98 -24.06 27.65
C PRO A 271 16.10 -24.80 28.66
N SER A 272 16.04 -26.12 28.51
CA SER A 272 15.48 -27.03 29.50
C SER A 272 16.54 -27.36 30.57
N GLY A 273 16.10 -27.70 31.78
CA GLY A 273 16.99 -28.14 32.85
C GLY A 273 17.40 -27.06 33.87
N PRO A 274 18.45 -27.32 34.68
CA PRO A 274 18.75 -26.56 35.91
C PRO A 274 19.10 -25.09 35.69
N SER A 275 19.57 -24.71 34.50
CA SER A 275 19.96 -23.34 34.16
C SER A 275 18.77 -22.45 33.79
N ARG A 276 17.60 -23.03 33.47
CA ARG A 276 16.39 -22.32 33.02
C ARG A 276 15.97 -21.14 33.91
N PRO A 277 15.96 -21.25 35.27
CA PRO A 277 15.59 -20.13 36.13
C PRO A 277 16.53 -18.92 36.00
N THR A 278 17.82 -19.15 35.72
CA THR A 278 18.83 -18.10 35.56
C THR A 278 18.59 -17.27 34.29
N TYR A 279 18.28 -17.94 33.17
CA TYR A 279 17.92 -17.26 31.92
C TYR A 279 16.59 -16.50 32.05
N LEU A 280 15.56 -17.13 32.61
CA LEU A 280 14.26 -16.49 32.85
C LEU A 280 14.40 -15.21 33.68
N LYS A 281 15.18 -15.25 34.75
CA LYS A 281 15.42 -14.07 35.59
C LYS A 281 16.13 -12.96 34.82
N SER A 282 17.15 -13.29 34.04
CA SER A 282 17.96 -12.31 33.32
C SER A 282 17.21 -11.70 32.14
N TRP A 283 16.62 -12.53 31.28
CA TRP A 283 15.90 -12.06 30.09
C TRP A 283 14.62 -11.29 30.46
N ASN A 284 13.89 -11.66 31.53
CA ASN A 284 12.71 -10.89 31.98
C ASN A 284 13.10 -9.53 32.56
N ALA A 285 14.33 -9.42 33.08
CA ALA A 285 14.92 -8.16 33.50
C ALA A 285 15.60 -7.40 32.35
N TRP A 286 15.39 -7.83 31.10
CA TRP A 286 15.99 -7.25 29.90
C TRP A 286 17.53 -7.28 29.89
N LYS A 287 18.11 -8.28 30.56
CA LYS A 287 19.55 -8.53 30.58
C LYS A 287 19.87 -9.71 29.68
N LEU A 288 20.69 -9.48 28.66
CA LEU A 288 21.22 -10.52 27.77
C LEU A 288 22.39 -11.24 28.45
N GLU A 289 22.08 -11.94 29.54
CA GLU A 289 23.02 -12.73 30.33
C GLU A 289 22.51 -14.16 30.51
N PRO A 290 23.40 -15.16 30.59
CA PRO A 290 24.86 -15.09 30.33
C PRO A 290 25.21 -14.83 28.85
N ASN A 291 26.39 -14.24 28.56
CA ASN A 291 26.87 -14.04 27.18
C ASN A 291 27.38 -15.35 26.58
N ASP A 292 26.44 -16.17 26.14
CA ASP A 292 26.70 -17.48 25.54
C ASP A 292 25.87 -17.68 24.27
N PRO A 293 26.09 -18.79 23.51
CA PRO A 293 25.41 -19.01 22.25
C PRO A 293 23.88 -19.05 22.37
N VAL A 294 23.35 -19.48 23.51
CA VAL A 294 21.90 -19.58 23.76
C VAL A 294 21.29 -18.18 23.84
N THR A 295 21.88 -17.30 24.65
CA THR A 295 21.46 -15.90 24.76
C THR A 295 21.67 -15.13 23.45
N GLN A 296 22.72 -15.43 22.69
CA GLN A 296 22.96 -14.83 21.38
C GLN A 296 21.89 -15.24 20.36
N CYS A 297 21.46 -16.50 20.35
CA CYS A 297 20.37 -16.99 19.51
C CYS A 297 19.03 -16.34 19.90
N TYR A 298 18.71 -16.27 21.20
CA TYR A 298 17.54 -15.56 21.70
C TYR A 298 17.53 -14.09 21.28
N ALA A 299 18.64 -13.37 21.47
CA ALA A 299 18.77 -11.97 21.07
C ALA A 299 18.59 -11.79 19.56
N LYS A 300 19.19 -12.65 18.75
CA LYS A 300 19.04 -12.63 17.29
C LYS A 300 17.59 -12.88 16.87
N CYS A 301 16.92 -13.86 17.46
CA CYS A 301 15.50 -14.14 17.21
C CYS A 301 14.63 -12.92 17.51
N VAL A 302 14.84 -12.28 18.67
CA VAL A 302 14.09 -11.08 19.07
C VAL A 302 14.34 -9.94 18.08
N LEU A 303 15.59 -9.71 17.69
CA LEU A 303 15.94 -8.64 16.75
C LEU A 303 15.36 -8.86 15.34
N ILE A 304 15.29 -10.11 14.88
CA ILE A 304 14.64 -10.46 13.61
C ILE A 304 13.12 -10.31 13.72
N GLY A 305 12.51 -10.85 14.77
CA GLY A 305 11.07 -10.78 14.97
C GLY A 305 10.56 -9.34 15.17
N LEU A 306 11.39 -8.48 15.76
CA LEU A 306 11.13 -7.04 15.86
C LEU A 306 11.48 -6.25 14.60
N GLN A 307 11.94 -6.93 13.54
CA GLN A 307 12.37 -6.34 12.26
C GLN A 307 13.52 -5.32 12.40
N LEU A 308 14.31 -5.43 13.48
CA LEU A 308 15.48 -4.59 13.73
C LEU A 308 16.72 -5.11 13.02
N TYR A 309 16.77 -6.40 12.72
CA TYR A 309 17.86 -7.10 12.03
C TYR A 309 17.33 -7.87 10.83
N ASP A 310 17.91 -7.64 9.65
CA ASP A 310 17.64 -8.40 8.44
C ASP A 310 18.63 -9.57 8.33
N GLU A 311 18.11 -10.80 8.36
CA GLU A 311 18.95 -11.98 8.28
C GLU A 311 19.52 -12.23 6.88
N ASN A 312 18.83 -11.78 5.83
CA ASN A 312 19.28 -11.90 4.45
C ASN A 312 20.39 -10.90 4.14
N GLU A 313 20.24 -9.66 4.61
CA GLU A 313 21.24 -8.61 4.42
C GLU A 313 22.36 -8.64 5.47
N LYS A 314 22.21 -9.46 6.51
CA LYS A 314 23.08 -9.51 7.70
C LYS A 314 23.28 -8.12 8.32
N ALA A 315 22.27 -7.26 8.24
CA ALA A 315 22.38 -5.85 8.58
C ALA A 315 21.21 -5.39 9.46
N PHE A 316 21.48 -4.45 10.36
CA PHE A 316 20.43 -3.78 11.13
C PHE A 316 19.74 -2.73 10.26
N LYS A 317 18.40 -2.68 10.28
CA LYS A 317 17.60 -1.69 9.54
C LYS A 317 17.50 -0.33 10.23
N ILE A 318 18.21 -0.14 11.35
CA ILE A 318 18.18 1.06 12.19
C ILE A 318 19.53 1.79 12.20
N LYS A 319 19.50 3.10 12.48
CA LYS A 319 20.71 3.91 12.70
C LYS A 319 21.56 3.30 13.81
N GLN A 320 22.85 3.08 13.53
CA GLN A 320 23.78 2.52 14.51
C GLN A 320 24.23 3.56 15.54
N LYS A 321 24.72 3.09 16.70
CA LYS A 321 25.36 3.96 17.70
C LYS A 321 26.64 4.56 17.09
N GLY A 322 26.81 5.89 17.19
CA GLY A 322 27.94 6.60 16.57
C GLY A 322 27.76 6.98 15.10
N GLU A 323 26.74 6.47 14.41
CA GLU A 323 26.37 6.85 13.04
C GLU A 323 25.44 8.08 13.07
N SER A 324 25.64 9.11 12.25
CA SER A 324 24.69 10.23 12.18
C SER A 324 23.41 9.82 11.45
N TYR A 325 22.27 10.48 11.71
CA TYR A 325 21.05 10.22 10.91
C TYR A 325 21.26 10.53 9.43
N PHE A 326 22.14 11.48 9.14
CA PHE A 326 22.54 11.83 7.78
C PHE A 326 23.25 10.65 7.13
N ALA A 327 24.22 10.04 7.83
CA ALA A 327 24.98 8.88 7.35
C ALA A 327 24.05 7.69 7.11
N TYR A 328 23.21 7.37 8.09
CA TYR A 328 22.22 6.31 7.97
C TYR A 328 21.27 6.53 6.79
N CYS A 329 20.66 7.72 6.68
CA CYS A 329 19.66 8.01 5.65
C CYS A 329 20.25 8.02 4.24
N ALA A 330 21.42 8.63 4.04
CA ALA A 330 22.02 8.61 2.72
C ALA A 330 22.71 7.29 2.37
N LYS A 331 23.20 6.50 3.34
CA LYS A 331 23.57 5.09 3.09
C LYS A 331 22.38 4.26 2.64
N LYS A 332 21.21 4.47 3.28
CA LYS A 332 19.96 3.77 2.94
C LYS A 332 19.49 4.05 1.50
N VAL A 333 19.70 5.27 0.99
CA VAL A 333 19.20 5.67 -0.35
C VAL A 333 20.28 5.60 -1.43
N TRP A 334 21.53 5.96 -1.12
CA TRP A 334 22.62 6.07 -2.08
C TRP A 334 23.73 5.03 -1.91
N GLY A 335 23.66 4.17 -0.89
CA GLY A 335 24.74 3.24 -0.56
C GLY A 335 26.04 4.00 -0.28
N GLU A 336 27.11 3.61 -0.96
CA GLU A 336 28.45 4.22 -0.81
C GLU A 336 28.78 5.29 -1.88
N ASP A 337 27.77 5.88 -2.56
CA ASP A 337 28.00 6.90 -3.59
C ASP A 337 28.51 8.23 -2.99
N LYS A 338 29.83 8.35 -2.94
CA LYS A 338 30.56 9.52 -2.42
C LYS A 338 30.29 10.82 -3.18
N LYS A 339 29.86 10.76 -4.45
CA LYS A 339 29.56 11.98 -5.23
C LYS A 339 28.22 12.57 -4.80
N LYS A 340 27.20 11.73 -4.64
CA LYS A 340 25.89 12.16 -4.10
C LYS A 340 26.03 12.66 -2.66
N TRP A 341 26.83 11.97 -1.85
CA TRP A 341 27.15 12.38 -0.48
C TRP A 341 27.75 13.80 -0.41
N ARG A 342 28.80 14.07 -1.20
CA ARG A 342 29.44 15.41 -1.25
C ARG A 342 28.48 16.50 -1.70
N LYS A 343 27.62 16.22 -2.68
CA LYS A 343 26.63 17.16 -3.19
C LYS A 343 25.53 17.49 -2.15
N PHE A 344 25.16 16.51 -1.34
CA PHE A 344 24.24 16.72 -0.22
C PHE A 344 24.86 17.58 0.87
N ARG A 345 26.11 17.30 1.26
CA ARG A 345 26.85 18.09 2.25
C ARG A 345 27.15 19.52 1.80
N SER A 346 27.15 19.79 0.49
CA SER A 346 27.28 21.16 -0.03
C SER A 346 25.95 21.92 -0.08
N TYR A 347 24.86 21.35 0.45
CA TYR A 347 23.52 21.92 0.44
C TYR A 347 23.01 22.24 -0.97
N SER A 348 23.46 21.49 -1.97
CA SER A 348 23.00 21.66 -3.35
C SER A 348 21.57 21.16 -3.48
N LEU A 349 20.66 22.08 -3.81
CA LEU A 349 19.29 21.73 -4.16
C LEU A 349 19.24 21.06 -5.52
N THR A 350 18.54 19.93 -5.60
CA THR A 350 18.23 19.23 -6.85
C THR A 350 16.85 18.59 -6.75
N ASP A 351 16.10 18.55 -7.84
CA ASP A 351 14.80 17.88 -7.88
C ASP A 351 14.86 16.35 -7.98
N SER A 352 16.02 15.74 -7.68
CA SER A 352 16.16 14.29 -7.70
C SER A 352 15.29 13.64 -6.63
N ALA A 353 14.54 12.62 -7.04
CA ALA A 353 13.83 11.65 -6.20
C ALA A 353 14.61 11.27 -4.94
N GLU A 354 15.87 10.89 -5.13
CA GLU A 354 16.67 10.29 -4.08
C GLU A 354 17.08 11.33 -3.02
N LEU A 355 17.33 12.59 -3.41
CA LEU A 355 17.54 13.68 -2.44
C LEU A 355 16.29 13.93 -1.59
N LYS A 356 15.09 13.89 -2.19
CA LYS A 356 13.84 14.05 -1.45
C LYS A 356 13.67 12.94 -0.40
N GLN A 357 14.01 11.70 -0.75
CA GLN A 357 13.99 10.56 0.18
C GLN A 357 15.01 10.69 1.32
N VAL A 358 16.24 11.11 1.02
CA VAL A 358 17.25 11.36 2.05
C VAL A 358 16.81 12.47 2.99
N VAL A 359 16.29 13.59 2.46
CA VAL A 359 15.82 14.71 3.26
C VAL A 359 14.62 14.34 4.13
N ASP A 360 13.65 13.58 3.62
CA ASP A 360 12.52 13.07 4.42
C ASP A 360 12.99 12.16 5.56
N CYS A 361 13.88 11.21 5.26
CA CYS A 361 14.49 10.35 6.26
C CYS A 361 15.24 11.16 7.33
N VAL A 362 16.03 12.16 6.94
CA VAL A 362 16.77 13.02 7.87
C VAL A 362 15.81 13.86 8.70
N PHE A 363 14.82 14.54 8.10
CA PHE A 363 13.88 15.38 8.84
C PHE A 363 13.09 14.59 9.89
N ARG A 364 12.65 13.37 9.55
CA ARG A 364 12.00 12.48 10.51
C ARG A 364 12.98 11.97 11.57
N GLY A 365 14.20 11.62 11.15
CA GLY A 365 15.30 11.25 12.05
C GLY A 365 15.70 12.37 13.01
N LEU A 366 15.59 13.63 12.61
CA LEU A 366 15.86 14.78 13.47
C LEU A 366 14.62 15.29 14.21
N ARG A 367 13.46 14.65 14.00
CA ARG A 367 12.16 15.00 14.60
C ARG A 367 11.64 16.37 14.16
N TYR A 368 12.23 16.97 13.13
CA TYR A 368 11.68 18.15 12.46
C TYR A 368 10.32 17.87 11.83
N MET A 369 10.02 16.60 11.52
CA MET A 369 8.74 16.19 10.96
C MET A 369 8.33 14.81 11.49
N ASP A 370 7.04 14.61 11.73
CA ASP A 370 6.44 13.30 11.99
C ASP A 370 5.21 13.06 11.09
N GLU A 371 4.35 12.11 11.45
CA GLU A 371 3.12 11.80 10.69
C GLU A 371 2.10 12.94 10.69
N SER A 372 2.11 13.79 11.73
CA SER A 372 1.23 14.97 11.83
C SER A 372 1.80 16.21 11.13
N GLY A 373 3.03 16.11 10.59
CA GLY A 373 3.68 17.18 9.82
C GLY A 373 4.87 17.84 10.55
N LEU A 374 5.18 19.07 10.14
CA LEU A 374 6.37 19.81 10.60
C LEU A 374 6.27 20.18 12.09
N LYS A 375 7.35 19.98 12.82
CA LYS A 375 7.56 20.40 14.20
C LYS A 375 8.43 21.64 14.24
N VAL A 376 7.79 22.79 14.08
CA VAL A 376 8.48 24.11 14.10
C VAL A 376 9.33 24.28 15.37
N GLY A 377 8.85 23.79 16.52
CA GLY A 377 9.59 23.84 17.79
C GLY A 377 10.93 23.11 17.76
N GLU A 378 11.03 21.99 17.04
CA GLU A 378 12.28 21.23 16.92
C GLU A 378 13.30 21.95 16.03
N VAL A 379 12.84 22.62 14.96
CA VAL A 379 13.71 23.45 14.12
C VAL A 379 14.22 24.66 14.90
N VAL A 380 13.33 25.37 15.62
CA VAL A 380 13.69 26.53 16.47
C VAL A 380 14.67 26.14 17.56
N ARG A 381 14.46 24.98 18.20
CA ARG A 381 15.36 24.46 19.24
C ARG A 381 16.81 24.39 18.75
N ASP A 382 17.03 24.02 17.50
CA ASP A 382 18.38 23.90 16.96
C ASP A 382 19.03 25.25 16.63
N PHE A 383 18.24 26.26 16.28
CA PHE A 383 18.73 27.64 16.21
C PHE A 383 19.14 28.15 17.60
N ASN A 384 18.35 27.86 18.64
CA ASN A 384 18.70 28.22 20.02
C ASN A 384 20.02 27.56 20.44
N LEU A 385 20.24 26.31 20.07
CA LEU A 385 21.46 25.56 20.40
C LEU A 385 22.73 26.07 19.71
N ILE A 386 22.62 26.90 18.67
CA ILE A 386 23.75 27.60 18.04
C ILE A 386 23.83 29.08 18.45
N ASN A 387 23.19 29.44 19.58
CA ASN A 387 23.12 30.79 20.13
C ASN A 387 22.45 31.80 19.18
N LYS A 388 21.40 31.37 18.47
CA LYS A 388 20.61 32.17 17.52
C LYS A 388 19.12 32.25 17.90
N SER A 389 18.83 32.40 19.20
CA SER A 389 17.46 32.50 19.70
C SER A 389 16.75 33.79 19.29
N ASP A 390 17.51 34.83 18.95
CA ASP A 390 17.02 36.07 18.36
C ASP A 390 16.32 35.86 17.01
N LEU A 391 16.67 34.79 16.27
CA LEU A 391 16.09 34.48 14.95
C LEU A 391 14.78 33.68 15.02
N GLU A 392 14.29 33.29 16.21
CA GLU A 392 13.07 32.49 16.33
C GLU A 392 11.86 33.08 15.58
N PRO A 393 11.52 34.39 15.68
CA PRO A 393 10.39 34.96 14.95
C PRO A 393 10.53 34.83 13.44
N GLU A 394 11.75 35.02 12.93
CA GLU A 394 12.06 34.94 11.51
C GLU A 394 11.98 33.50 10.99
N VAL A 395 12.53 32.53 11.74
CA VAL A 395 12.44 31.10 11.42
C VAL A 395 10.97 30.64 11.35
N ARG A 396 10.15 31.06 12.32
CA ARG A 396 8.70 30.75 12.33
C ARG A 396 7.99 31.37 11.14
N SER A 397 8.32 32.62 10.80
CA SER A 397 7.75 33.32 9.65
C SER A 397 8.10 32.61 8.33
N VAL A 398 9.37 32.25 8.13
CA VAL A 398 9.84 31.49 6.97
C VAL A 398 9.06 30.18 6.85
N LEU A 399 9.02 29.37 7.91
CA LEU A 399 8.36 28.06 7.90
C LEU A 399 6.85 28.16 7.66
N ALA A 400 6.19 29.19 8.20
CA ALA A 400 4.76 29.43 7.95
C ALA A 400 4.47 29.87 6.50
N SER A 401 5.43 30.52 5.84
CA SER A 401 5.31 30.98 4.45
C SER A 401 5.73 29.95 3.40
N CYS A 402 6.35 28.84 3.81
CA CYS A 402 6.82 27.79 2.90
C CYS A 402 5.65 27.15 2.15
N LYS A 403 5.77 27.04 0.82
CA LYS A 403 4.81 26.34 -0.02
C LYS A 403 5.16 24.86 -0.07
N GLY A 404 4.22 24.00 0.33
CA GLY A 404 4.37 22.55 0.33
C GLY A 404 4.19 21.95 1.71
N THR A 405 4.15 20.63 1.78
CA THR A 405 3.89 19.88 3.03
C THR A 405 4.93 18.80 3.29
N THR A 406 5.93 18.65 2.43
CA THR A 406 6.95 17.62 2.54
C THR A 406 8.22 18.15 3.21
N ALA A 407 9.03 17.24 3.78
CA ALA A 407 10.33 17.59 4.36
C ALA A 407 11.24 18.34 3.39
N TYR A 408 11.23 17.95 2.10
CA TYR A 408 12.03 18.61 1.09
C TYR A 408 11.57 20.05 0.79
N ASP A 409 10.26 20.30 0.83
CA ASP A 409 9.72 21.65 0.63
C ASP A 409 10.23 22.59 1.73
N TYR A 410 10.17 22.16 3.00
CA TYR A 410 10.70 22.93 4.12
C TYR A 410 12.22 23.06 4.10
N TYR A 411 12.96 22.00 3.75
CA TYR A 411 14.42 22.05 3.59
C TYR A 411 14.84 23.06 2.52
N SER A 412 14.20 23.00 1.33
CA SER A 412 14.45 23.92 0.23
C SER A 412 14.08 25.35 0.60
N CYS A 413 12.93 25.54 1.26
CA CYS A 413 12.48 26.84 1.73
C CYS A 413 13.46 27.48 2.72
N LEU A 414 13.92 26.73 3.73
CA LEU A 414 14.93 27.19 4.69
C LEU A 414 16.24 27.56 3.99
N LEU A 415 16.68 26.77 3.00
CA LEU A 415 17.90 27.05 2.24
C LEU A 415 17.80 28.22 1.25
N ASN A 416 16.60 28.63 0.88
CA ASN A 416 16.34 29.80 0.03
C ASN A 416 15.87 31.03 0.84
N SER A 417 15.88 30.94 2.16
CA SER A 417 15.43 32.01 3.06
C SER A 417 16.59 32.88 3.57
N PRO A 418 16.31 34.03 4.20
CA PRO A 418 17.34 34.86 4.84
C PRO A 418 18.12 34.13 5.95
N VAL A 419 17.50 33.15 6.61
CA VAL A 419 18.13 32.37 7.70
C VAL A 419 18.99 31.20 7.20
N LYS A 420 19.24 31.09 5.89
CA LYS A 420 19.98 29.98 5.25
C LYS A 420 21.29 29.62 5.93
N GLU A 421 22.17 30.60 6.17
CA GLU A 421 23.52 30.30 6.68
C GLU A 421 23.48 29.84 8.14
N ASP A 422 22.53 30.34 8.95
CA ASP A 422 22.33 29.86 10.31
C ASP A 422 21.59 28.51 10.34
N PHE A 423 20.68 28.26 9.39
CA PHE A 423 20.07 26.95 9.20
C PHE A 423 21.13 25.88 8.92
N LYS A 424 22.10 26.13 8.02
CA LYS A 424 23.19 25.19 7.76
C LYS A 424 23.99 24.87 9.02
N LYS A 425 24.32 25.88 9.83
CA LYS A 425 25.04 25.69 11.10
C LYS A 425 24.24 24.86 12.09
N ALA A 426 22.95 25.16 12.24
CA ALA A 426 22.03 24.44 13.12
C ALA A 426 21.90 22.97 12.67
N PHE A 427 21.76 22.74 11.36
CA PHE A 427 21.61 21.43 10.75
C PHE A 427 22.89 20.59 10.84
N ASP A 428 24.06 21.17 10.56
CA ASP A 428 25.38 20.52 10.76
C ASP A 428 25.60 20.17 12.23
N PHE A 429 25.21 21.05 13.16
CA PHE A 429 25.34 20.76 14.59
C PHE A 429 24.37 19.66 15.05
N HIS A 430 23.17 19.57 14.47
CA HIS A 430 22.28 18.43 14.72
C HIS A 430 22.81 17.14 14.12
N GLU A 431 23.51 17.17 12.98
CA GLU A 431 24.18 15.99 12.46
C GLU A 431 25.14 15.40 13.51
N LEU A 432 25.99 16.24 14.11
CA LEU A 432 26.90 15.85 15.19
C LEU A 432 26.17 15.25 16.39
N ARG A 433 25.16 15.96 16.90
CA ARG A 433 24.36 15.48 18.03
C ARG A 433 23.55 14.22 17.69
N SER A 434 23.26 13.97 16.41
CA SER A 434 22.56 12.75 15.98
C SER A 434 23.47 11.52 15.93
N ALA A 435 24.78 11.74 15.75
CA ALA A 435 25.78 10.69 15.86
C ALA A 435 26.08 10.36 17.33
N ASP A 436 26.07 11.39 18.19
CA ASP A 436 26.29 11.27 19.63
C ASP A 436 25.17 11.94 20.44
N TYR A 437 24.13 11.18 20.78
CA TYR A 437 22.99 11.71 21.56
C TYR A 437 23.37 12.18 22.97
N ALA A 438 24.52 11.75 23.49
CA ALA A 438 25.01 12.20 24.80
C ALA A 438 25.84 13.49 24.72
N PHE A 439 26.00 14.09 23.54
CA PHE A 439 26.88 15.24 23.32
C PHE A 439 26.61 16.39 24.31
N LEU A 440 25.36 16.87 24.35
CA LEU A 440 24.95 17.94 25.26
C LEU A 440 24.91 17.49 26.73
N LEU A 441 24.58 16.22 26.99
CA LEU A 441 24.53 15.65 28.35
C LEU A 441 25.91 15.62 29.02
N ARG A 442 26.97 15.60 28.22
CA ARG A 442 28.36 15.71 28.70
C ARG A 442 28.82 17.16 28.89
N GLY A 443 27.90 18.12 28.81
CA GLY A 443 28.18 19.55 28.98
C GLY A 443 28.86 20.20 27.77
N LYS A 444 28.99 19.50 26.62
CA LYS A 444 29.49 20.11 25.39
C LYS A 444 28.42 21.03 24.80
N VAL A 445 28.85 22.16 24.25
CA VAL A 445 27.98 23.17 23.63
C VAL A 445 28.45 23.52 22.22
N TYR A 446 27.68 24.32 21.49
CA TYR A 446 28.11 24.81 20.19
C TYR A 446 29.23 25.85 20.34
N GLU A 447 30.39 25.55 19.77
CA GLU A 447 31.58 26.43 19.78
C GLU A 447 31.88 27.04 18.39
N GLY A 448 31.06 26.72 17.39
CA GLY A 448 31.21 27.20 16.01
C GLY A 448 31.40 26.08 14.98
N PRO A 449 31.32 26.40 13.67
CA PRO A 449 31.29 25.40 12.59
C PRO A 449 32.56 24.54 12.51
N GLU A 450 33.73 25.13 12.77
CA GLU A 450 35.00 24.40 12.70
C GLU A 450 35.11 23.35 13.81
N LYS A 451 34.61 23.65 15.01
CA LYS A 451 34.58 22.67 16.10
C LYS A 451 33.63 21.53 15.80
N VAL A 452 32.49 21.82 15.17
CA VAL A 452 31.55 20.78 14.71
C VAL A 452 32.22 19.85 13.71
N LYS A 453 32.96 20.39 12.72
CA LYS A 453 33.72 19.58 11.76
C LYS A 453 34.79 18.73 12.44
N GLU A 454 35.50 19.27 13.43
CA GLU A 454 36.53 18.54 14.18
C GLU A 454 35.92 17.37 14.97
N GLU A 455 34.85 17.61 15.72
CA GLU A 455 34.17 16.58 16.50
C GLU A 455 33.53 15.52 15.62
N MET A 456 32.97 15.92 14.48
CA MET A 456 32.45 14.99 13.48
C MET A 456 33.56 14.04 12.96
N LYS A 457 34.80 14.51 12.75
CA LYS A 457 35.93 13.66 12.34
C LYS A 457 36.28 12.58 13.36
N ARG A 458 36.01 12.82 14.64
CA ARG A 458 36.32 11.90 15.75
C ARG A 458 35.26 10.82 15.91
N LEU A 459 34.04 11.08 15.45
CA LEU A 459 33.00 10.07 15.35
C LEU A 459 33.20 9.31 14.04
N ASN A 460 32.90 8.01 14.03
CA ASN A 460 32.91 7.17 12.82
C ASN A 460 31.74 7.52 11.87
N THR A 461 31.47 8.82 11.76
CA THR A 461 30.66 9.46 10.75
C THR A 461 31.54 9.71 9.54
N THR A 462 30.94 9.75 8.37
CA THR A 462 31.54 9.88 7.03
C THR A 462 32.26 11.22 6.79
N VAL A 463 33.13 11.67 7.71
CA VAL A 463 34.01 12.84 7.51
C VAL A 463 35.31 12.48 6.79
N HIS A 464 35.47 11.22 6.43
CA HIS A 464 36.59 10.78 5.59
C HIS A 464 36.34 10.87 4.08
N PHE A 465 35.29 11.58 3.60
CA PHE A 465 35.09 11.82 2.15
C PHE A 465 34.60 13.21 1.78
#